data_AF-A0A953SJP0-F1
#
_entry.id   AF-A0A953SJP0-F1
#
_cell.length_a   1.000
_cell.length_b   1.000
_cell.length_c   1.000
_cell.angle_alpha   90.00
_cell.angle_beta   90.00
_cell.angle_gamma   90.00
#
_symmetry.space_group_name_H-M   'P 1'
#
loop_
_entity.id
_entity.type
_entity.pdbx_description
1 polymer ?
#
loop_
_entity_poly.entity_id
_entity_poly.type
_entity_poly.pdbx_seq_one_letter_code
_entity_poly.pdbx_strand_id
1 'polypeptide(L)'
;MIERMPSGVARFLLVILLFLAVAVGACRWLLPERFAVNAPIRQLLFGSGRDAPAAEAVGGLLTVPDGFVIELWADGIPNARLLRFTPAGDLLVSTPRTGRILLVERDRDGDGWPDGRRVLLEQLDR
;
A
#
# COMPACT_ATOMS: atom_id res chain seq x y z
N MET A 1 -1.40 44.97 15.29
CA MET A 1 -2.13 44.82 16.55
C MET A 1 -2.05 43.35 16.94
N ILE A 2 -1.09 42.96 17.79
CA ILE A 2 -0.84 41.55 18.16
C ILE A 2 -1.63 41.30 19.44
N GLU A 3 -2.74 40.57 19.30
CA GLU A 3 -3.65 40.22 20.39
C GLU A 3 -2.90 39.33 21.39
N ARG A 4 -2.65 39.85 22.60
CA ARG A 4 -1.99 39.10 23.68
C ARG A 4 -2.91 37.95 24.07
N MET A 5 -2.50 36.72 23.73
CA MET A 5 -3.20 35.52 24.17
C MET A 5 -3.33 35.53 25.71
N PRO A 6 -4.53 35.26 26.26
CA PRO A 6 -4.73 35.23 27.71
C PRO A 6 -3.81 34.16 28.33
N SER A 7 -3.11 34.52 29.41
CA SER A 7 -2.05 33.72 30.04
C SER A 7 -2.47 32.31 30.44
N GLY A 8 -3.77 32.08 30.68
CA GLY A 8 -4.35 30.76 30.92
C GLY A 8 -4.32 29.85 29.69
N VAL A 9 -4.59 30.40 28.49
CA VAL A 9 -4.52 29.65 27.22
C VAL A 9 -3.07 29.32 26.88
N ALA A 10 -2.13 30.25 27.11
CA ALA A 10 -0.71 30.00 26.90
C ALA A 10 -0.16 28.90 27.82
N ARG A 11 -0.53 28.89 29.11
CA ARG A 11 -0.16 27.81 30.04
C ARG A 11 -0.77 26.47 29.64
N PHE A 12 -2.04 26.47 29.22
CA PHE A 12 -2.73 25.26 28.79
C PHE A 12 -2.07 24.65 27.55
N LEU A 13 -1.76 25.47 26.54
CA LEU A 13 -1.03 25.04 25.34
C LEU A 13 0.36 24.50 25.70
N LEU A 14 1.07 25.14 26.63
CA LEU A 14 2.38 24.68 27.09
C LEU A 14 2.30 23.33 27.79
N VAL A 15 1.28 23.08 28.60
CA VAL A 15 1.05 21.77 29.25
C VAL A 15 0.75 20.68 28.22
N ILE A 16 -0.11 20.96 27.23
CA ILE A 16 -0.39 20.01 26.14
C ILE A 16 0.88 19.67 25.35
N LEU A 17 1.69 20.68 25.03
CA LEU A 17 2.91 20.51 24.26
C LEU A 17 3.95 19.71 25.06
N LEU A 18 4.05 19.95 26.37
CA LEU A 18 4.90 19.18 27.28
C LEU A 18 4.42 17.72 27.40
N PHE A 19 3.11 17.49 27.50
CA PHE A 19 2.53 16.15 27.53
C PHE A 19 2.79 15.39 26.22
N LEU A 20 2.60 16.03 25.06
CA LEU A 20 2.94 15.46 23.76
C LEU A 20 4.43 15.11 23.65
N ALA A 21 5.32 15.99 24.13
CA ALA A 21 6.76 15.73 24.12
C ALA A 21 7.14 14.53 25.00
N VAL A 22 6.56 14.43 26.20
CA VAL A 22 6.76 13.28 27.10
C VAL A 22 6.21 12.00 26.48
N ALA A 23 5.02 12.04 25.88
CA ALA A 23 4.42 10.89 25.20
C ALA A 23 5.30 10.40 24.04
N VAL A 24 5.80 11.31 23.18
CA VAL A 24 6.71 10.97 22.07
C VAL A 24 8.02 10.39 22.58
N GLY A 25 8.61 10.98 23.63
CA GLY A 25 9.82 10.47 24.26
C GLY A 25 9.64 9.08 24.85
N ALA A 26 8.53 8.85 25.57
CA ALA A 26 8.16 7.55 26.11
C ALA A 26 7.91 6.52 25.01
N CYS A 27 7.23 6.89 23.93
CA CYS A 27 7.03 6.01 22.76
C CYS A 27 8.37 5.61 22.12
N ARG A 28 9.32 6.55 21.98
CA ARG A 28 10.67 6.23 21.45
C ARG A 28 11.46 5.31 22.36
N TRP A 29 11.31 5.45 23.67
CA TRP A 29 12.02 4.62 24.65
C TRP A 29 11.39 3.22 24.78
N LEU A 30 10.05 3.13 24.74
CA LEU A 30 9.29 1.91 24.95
C LEU A 30 9.12 1.06 23.67
N LEU A 31 9.20 1.67 22.48
CA LEU A 31 9.15 0.98 21.18
C LEU A 31 10.54 0.93 20.54
N PRO A 32 11.47 0.09 21.04
CA PRO A 32 12.78 -0.05 20.42
C PRO A 32 12.63 -0.60 18.99
N GLU A 33 13.47 -0.10 18.07
CA GLU A 33 13.40 -0.37 16.62
C GLU A 33 13.30 -1.85 16.25
N ARG A 34 13.78 -2.75 17.12
CA ARG A 34 13.65 -4.21 16.98
C ARG A 34 12.20 -4.73 16.94
N PHE A 35 11.25 -3.99 17.48
CA PHE A 35 9.81 -4.31 17.41
C PHE A 35 9.07 -3.42 16.39
N ALA A 36 9.76 -2.49 15.75
CA ALA A 36 9.19 -1.66 14.70
C ALA A 36 9.10 -2.48 13.41
N VAL A 37 7.96 -3.13 13.19
CA VAL A 37 7.59 -3.61 11.86
C VAL A 37 7.35 -2.36 11.00
N ASN A 38 7.97 -2.30 9.82
CA ASN A 38 7.64 -1.29 8.80
C ASN A 38 6.21 -1.55 8.31
N ALA A 39 5.24 -1.16 9.11
CA ALA A 39 3.84 -1.31 8.84
C ALA A 39 3.38 -0.05 8.08
N PRO A 40 2.73 -0.20 6.93
CA PRO A 40 2.15 0.93 6.22
C PRO A 40 0.90 1.39 6.99
N ILE A 41 1.09 2.12 8.10
CA ILE A 41 0.02 2.52 9.03
C ILE A 41 -1.10 3.24 8.29
N ARG A 42 -0.77 4.10 7.31
CA ARG A 42 -1.77 4.78 6.47
C ARG A 42 -2.61 3.80 5.66
N GLN A 43 -2.00 2.77 5.08
CA GLN A 43 -2.71 1.73 4.34
C GLN A 43 -3.57 0.88 5.29
N LEU A 44 -3.10 0.59 6.50
CA LEU A 44 -3.86 -0.18 7.49
C LEU A 44 -5.09 0.57 7.99
N LEU A 45 -4.91 1.85 8.35
CA LEU A 45 -5.97 2.68 8.96
C LEU A 45 -6.95 3.23 7.94
N PHE A 46 -6.45 3.80 6.84
CA PHE A 46 -7.27 4.57 5.90
C PHE A 46 -7.45 3.87 4.56
N GLY A 47 -6.79 2.73 4.38
CA GLY A 47 -6.88 1.98 3.15
C GLY A 47 -6.22 2.60 1.92
N SER A 48 -5.67 3.80 2.05
CA SER A 48 -4.89 4.48 1.01
C SER A 48 -3.57 3.76 0.78
N GLY A 49 -3.52 2.92 -0.27
CA GLY A 49 -2.27 2.46 -0.85
C GLY A 49 -1.57 3.60 -1.59
N ARG A 50 -0.29 3.40 -1.94
CA ARG A 50 0.33 4.23 -2.99
C ARG A 50 -0.15 3.73 -4.34
N ASP A 51 -0.29 4.64 -5.29
CA ASP A 51 -0.50 4.26 -6.68
C ASP A 51 0.66 3.40 -7.17
N ALA A 52 0.38 2.53 -8.14
CA ALA A 52 1.42 1.77 -8.78
C ALA A 52 2.41 2.74 -9.45
N PRO A 53 3.73 2.52 -9.33
CA PRO A 53 4.71 3.30 -10.08
C PRO A 53 4.47 3.10 -11.58
N ALA A 54 4.81 4.13 -12.37
CA ALA A 54 4.76 4.03 -13.84
C ALA A 54 5.62 2.85 -14.32
N ALA A 55 5.24 2.24 -15.45
CA ALA A 55 5.89 1.04 -15.98
C ALA A 55 7.41 1.23 -16.14
N GLU A 56 7.82 2.41 -16.60
CA GLU A 56 9.21 2.80 -16.82
C GLU A 56 10.02 2.89 -15.52
N ALA A 57 9.35 3.17 -14.40
CA ALA A 57 9.98 3.26 -13.09
C ALA A 57 10.19 1.88 -12.42
N VAL A 58 9.45 0.84 -12.83
CA VAL A 58 9.53 -0.50 -12.20
C VAL A 58 10.94 -1.08 -12.31
N GLY A 59 11.56 -0.98 -13.50
CA GLY A 59 12.92 -1.50 -13.74
C GLY A 59 14.01 -0.80 -12.93
N GLY A 60 13.78 0.44 -12.48
CA GLY A 60 14.71 1.17 -11.61
C GLY A 60 14.49 0.92 -10.10
N LEU A 61 13.34 0.36 -9.71
CA LEU A 61 12.98 0.11 -8.31
C LEU A 61 13.41 -1.27 -7.83
N LEU A 62 13.59 -2.22 -8.73
CA LEU A 62 13.80 -3.63 -8.41
C LEU A 62 15.03 -4.15 -9.16
N THR A 63 15.97 -4.74 -8.43
CA THR A 63 17.11 -5.45 -9.01
C THR A 63 16.78 -6.93 -9.11
N VAL A 64 17.08 -7.53 -10.27
CA VAL A 64 16.95 -8.98 -10.51
C VAL A 64 18.32 -9.60 -10.76
N PRO A 65 18.50 -10.92 -10.51
CA PRO A 65 19.74 -11.61 -10.86
C PRO A 65 20.01 -11.64 -12.36
N ASP A 66 21.26 -11.89 -12.74
CA ASP A 66 21.66 -12.04 -14.14
C ASP A 66 20.83 -13.13 -14.85
N GLY A 67 20.40 -12.84 -16.08
CA GLY A 67 19.54 -13.72 -16.88
C GLY A 67 18.03 -13.61 -16.58
N PHE A 68 17.63 -12.76 -15.63
CA PHE A 68 16.23 -12.43 -15.37
C PHE A 68 15.89 -11.03 -15.86
N VAL A 69 14.63 -10.82 -16.21
CA VAL A 69 14.06 -9.52 -16.58
C VAL A 69 12.78 -9.31 -15.75
N ILE A 70 12.50 -8.07 -15.39
CA ILE A 70 11.27 -7.67 -14.71
C ILE A 70 10.58 -6.57 -15.51
N GLU A 71 9.30 -6.78 -15.78
CA GLU A 71 8.48 -5.86 -16.57
C GLU A 71 7.07 -5.76 -15.94
N LEU A 72 6.36 -4.69 -16.28
CA LEU A 72 4.96 -4.55 -15.90
C LEU A 72 4.10 -5.44 -16.80
N TRP A 73 3.56 -6.51 -16.24
CA TRP A 73 2.69 -7.44 -16.99
C TRP A 73 1.22 -7.03 -16.95
N ALA A 74 0.71 -6.53 -15.82
CA ALA A 74 -0.70 -6.11 -15.70
C ALA A 74 -0.84 -4.93 -14.74
N ASP A 75 -1.71 -3.99 -15.10
CA ASP A 75 -1.94 -2.76 -14.34
C ASP A 75 -3.41 -2.57 -13.92
N GLY A 76 -3.68 -1.49 -13.19
CA GLY A 76 -5.05 -1.09 -12.86
C GLY A 76 -5.82 -2.08 -11.97
N ILE A 77 -5.11 -2.98 -11.26
CA ILE A 77 -5.73 -3.93 -10.32
C ILE A 77 -5.58 -3.39 -8.89
N PRO A 78 -6.62 -2.75 -8.32
CA PRO A 78 -6.51 -2.11 -7.03
C PRO A 78 -6.38 -3.14 -5.91
N ASN A 79 -5.41 -2.96 -5.01
CA ASN A 79 -5.20 -3.83 -3.86
C ASN A 79 -5.05 -5.31 -4.23
N ALA A 80 -4.32 -5.62 -5.30
CA ALA A 80 -3.92 -7.00 -5.63
C ALA A 80 -3.18 -7.64 -4.43
N ARG A 81 -3.56 -8.86 -4.05
CA ARG A 81 -2.97 -9.59 -2.92
C ARG A 81 -2.50 -10.99 -3.29
N LEU A 82 -3.45 -11.90 -3.52
CA LEU A 82 -3.14 -13.28 -3.85
C LEU A 82 -3.23 -13.47 -5.35
N LEU A 83 -2.24 -14.17 -5.90
CA LEU A 83 -2.10 -14.47 -7.32
C LEU A 83 -2.08 -15.99 -7.49
N ARG A 84 -2.92 -16.52 -8.39
CA ARG A 84 -2.96 -17.96 -8.68
C ARG A 84 -3.20 -18.21 -10.16
N PHE A 85 -2.26 -18.86 -10.82
CA PHE A 85 -2.47 -19.35 -12.18
C PHE A 85 -3.49 -20.50 -12.20
N THR A 86 -4.37 -20.44 -13.18
CA THR A 86 -5.27 -21.54 -13.56
C THR A 86 -4.50 -22.55 -14.43
N PRO A 87 -4.99 -23.80 -14.57
CA PRO A 87 -4.43 -24.74 -15.53
C PRO A 87 -4.46 -24.25 -16.99
N ALA A 88 -5.35 -23.32 -17.32
CA ALA A 88 -5.44 -22.73 -18.67
C ALA A 88 -4.38 -21.64 -18.91
N GLY A 89 -3.70 -21.15 -17.86
CA GLY A 89 -2.68 -20.10 -17.95
C GLY A 89 -3.17 -18.71 -17.56
N ASP A 90 -4.48 -18.51 -17.35
CA ASP A 90 -5.02 -17.25 -16.84
C ASP A 90 -4.64 -17.04 -15.36
N LEU A 91 -4.56 -15.78 -14.92
CA LEU A 91 -4.22 -15.41 -13.55
C LEU A 91 -5.45 -14.98 -12.74
N LEU A 92 -5.71 -15.66 -11.63
CA LEU A 92 -6.66 -15.21 -10.62
C LEU A 92 -5.98 -14.21 -9.68
N VAL A 93 -6.59 -13.04 -9.51
CA VAL A 93 -6.08 -11.98 -8.64
C VAL A 93 -7.12 -11.59 -7.60
N SER A 94 -6.78 -11.73 -6.32
CA SER A 94 -7.67 -11.30 -5.24
C SER A 94 -7.52 -9.80 -4.95
N THR A 95 -8.67 -9.14 -4.76
CA THR A 95 -8.76 -7.72 -4.37
C THR A 95 -9.66 -7.58 -3.14
N PRO A 96 -9.18 -7.99 -1.94
CA PRO A 96 -10.03 -8.15 -0.75
C PRO A 96 -10.72 -6.86 -0.31
N ARG A 97 -10.08 -5.71 -0.57
CA ARG A 97 -10.64 -4.39 -0.26
C ARG A 97 -11.92 -4.09 -1.03
N THR A 98 -12.05 -4.64 -2.24
CA THR A 98 -13.25 -4.50 -3.06
C THR A 98 -14.14 -5.74 -3.04
N GLY A 99 -13.77 -6.79 -2.28
CA GLY A 99 -14.53 -8.05 -2.25
C GLY A 99 -14.61 -8.75 -3.61
N ARG A 100 -13.54 -8.72 -4.41
CA ARG A 100 -13.54 -9.30 -5.77
C ARG A 100 -12.37 -10.24 -6.03
N ILE A 101 -12.61 -11.22 -6.90
CA ILE A 101 -11.58 -11.97 -7.63
C ILE A 101 -11.65 -11.56 -9.09
N LEU A 102 -10.53 -11.12 -9.65
CA LEU A 102 -10.39 -10.84 -11.08
C LEU A 102 -9.75 -12.03 -11.76
N LEU A 103 -10.17 -12.29 -13.00
CA LEU A 103 -9.45 -13.13 -13.95
C LEU A 103 -8.71 -12.20 -14.92
N VAL A 104 -7.40 -12.35 -14.98
CA VAL A 104 -6.53 -11.72 -15.98
C VAL A 104 -6.18 -12.80 -16.99
N GLU A 105 -6.55 -12.60 -18.24
CA GLU A 105 -6.32 -13.57 -19.29
C GLU A 105 -4.83 -13.71 -19.60
N ARG A 106 -4.41 -14.91 -19.98
CA ARG A 106 -3.05 -15.08 -20.50
C ARG A 106 -2.86 -14.27 -21.79
N ASP A 107 -1.63 -13.86 -22.02
CA ASP A 107 -1.15 -13.34 -23.30
C ASP A 107 -1.19 -14.48 -24.35
N ARG A 108 -2.06 -14.38 -25.35
CA ARG A 108 -2.14 -15.37 -26.46
C ARG A 108 -1.46 -14.89 -27.73
N ASP A 109 -1.30 -13.58 -27.92
CA ASP A 109 -0.72 -13.01 -29.13
C ASP A 109 0.79 -12.74 -29.02
N GLY A 110 1.34 -12.88 -27.82
CA GLY A 110 2.77 -12.80 -27.51
C GLY A 110 3.28 -11.37 -27.40
N ASP A 111 2.42 -10.39 -27.13
CA ASP A 111 2.80 -8.98 -27.02
C ASP A 111 3.37 -8.59 -25.64
N GLY A 112 3.36 -9.52 -24.68
CA GLY A 112 3.81 -9.33 -23.31
C GLY A 112 2.74 -8.80 -22.36
N TRP A 113 1.51 -8.57 -22.84
CA TRP A 113 0.37 -8.07 -22.08
C TRP A 113 -0.77 -9.09 -22.04
N PRO A 114 -1.58 -9.10 -20.97
CA PRO A 114 -2.74 -9.96 -20.90
C PRO A 114 -3.81 -9.51 -21.92
N ASP A 115 -4.35 -10.47 -22.69
CA ASP A 115 -5.42 -10.26 -23.67
C ASP A 115 -6.66 -9.55 -23.08
N GLY A 116 -6.87 -9.68 -21.77
CA GLY A 116 -8.04 -9.11 -21.12
C GLY A 116 -8.03 -9.23 -19.61
N ARG A 117 -8.97 -8.51 -18.98
CA ARG A 117 -9.29 -8.68 -17.57
C ARG A 117 -10.78 -8.57 -17.35
N ARG A 118 -11.31 -9.37 -16.42
CA ARG A 118 -12.70 -9.26 -15.98
C ARG A 118 -12.87 -9.64 -14.53
N VAL A 119 -13.92 -9.12 -13.92
CA VAL A 119 -14.36 -9.58 -12.61
C VAL A 119 -14.90 -11.00 -12.77
N LEU A 120 -14.36 -11.94 -12.00
CA LEU A 120 -14.82 -13.33 -11.99
C LEU A 120 -15.81 -13.55 -10.85
N LEU A 121 -15.48 -13.05 -9.67
CA LEU A 121 -16.32 -13.07 -8.48
C LEU A 121 -16.35 -11.68 -7.85
N GLU A 122 -17.48 -11.31 -7.30
CA GLU A 122 -17.70 -10.05 -6.59
C GLU A 122 -18.59 -10.24 -5.38
N GLN A 123 -18.74 -9.17 -4.59
CA GLN A 123 -19.54 -9.16 -3.36
C GLN A 123 -19.09 -10.21 -2.35
N LEU A 124 -17.79 -10.53 -2.34
CA LEU A 124 -17.21 -11.43 -1.37
C LEU A 124 -17.06 -10.74 -0.01
N ASP A 125 -17.40 -11.47 1.04
CA ASP A 125 -17.20 -11.02 2.41
C ASP A 125 -15.71 -10.82 2.70
N ARG A 126 -15.43 -9.81 3.52
CA ARG A 126 -14.08 -9.35 3.82
C ARG A 126 -13.54 -9.96 5.12
#